data_AF-A0A428Q5I5-F1
#
_entry.id   AF-A0A428Q5I5-F1
#
_cell.length_a   1.000
_cell.length_b   1.000
_cell.length_c   1.000
_cell.angle_alpha   90.00
_cell.angle_beta   90.00
_cell.angle_gamma   90.00
#
_symmetry.space_group_name_H-M   'P 1'
#
loop_
_entity.id
_entity.type
_entity.pdbx_description
1 polymer ?
#
loop_
_entity_poly.entity_id
_entity_poly.type
_entity_poly.pdbx_seq_one_letter_code
_entity_poly.pdbx_strand_id
1 'polypeptide(L)'
;MTEKWGHTRDGGRMPALTRVHDQLADLFIQLRSLEFSEIGALGMPTPESPGITIRHRPLPVEVALQEIEHLNPTVFFPEKTTFKTGHDYINALMKLGRNRLFKTKNLGVDSREAASEVVYAYHEFYADQGPRWVRKLCSIDIDKGPFVLMHGDMALHDVPLQDLPPL
;
A
#
# COMPACT_ATOMS: atom_id res chain seq x y z
N MET A 1 -24.74 -21.07 -20.77
CA MET A 1 -25.26 -20.97 -19.39
C MET A 1 -24.39 -19.97 -18.65
N THR A 2 -24.93 -18.79 -18.39
CA THR A 2 -24.28 -17.70 -17.67
C THR A 2 -24.76 -17.75 -16.23
N GLU A 3 -23.91 -18.21 -15.31
CA GLU A 3 -24.21 -18.16 -13.88
C GLU A 3 -24.19 -16.71 -13.43
N LYS A 4 -25.37 -16.19 -13.10
CA LYS A 4 -25.55 -14.89 -12.46
C LYS A 4 -25.06 -15.01 -11.02
N TRP A 5 -23.99 -14.30 -10.72
CA TRP A 5 -23.55 -14.01 -9.35
C TRP A 5 -24.62 -13.16 -8.67
N GLY A 6 -25.58 -13.81 -8.02
CA GLY A 6 -26.72 -13.17 -7.38
C GLY A 6 -27.11 -13.92 -6.11
N HIS A 7 -27.30 -13.17 -5.04
CA HIS A 7 -27.63 -13.55 -3.67
C HIS A 7 -28.48 -14.82 -3.50
N THR A 8 -28.19 -15.57 -2.43
CA THR A 8 -29.08 -16.60 -1.89
C THR A 8 -30.39 -15.97 -1.42
N ARG A 9 -31.50 -16.71 -1.61
CA ARG A 9 -32.87 -16.30 -1.28
C ARG A 9 -33.10 -16.00 0.21
N ASP A 10 -32.21 -16.45 1.08
CA ASP A 10 -32.09 -16.01 2.47
C ASP A 10 -30.88 -15.08 2.54
N GLY A 11 -31.02 -13.87 3.09
CA GLY A 11 -29.99 -12.83 3.19
C GLY A 11 -28.72 -13.19 4.01
N GLY A 12 -28.39 -14.47 4.12
CA GLY A 12 -27.11 -14.96 4.64
C GLY A 12 -26.01 -14.90 3.59
N ARG A 13 -24.79 -14.59 4.05
CA ARG A 13 -23.56 -14.59 3.25
C ARG A 13 -23.35 -15.98 2.63
N MET A 14 -23.06 -16.05 1.33
CA MET A 14 -22.88 -17.34 0.64
C MET A 14 -21.78 -18.18 1.33
N PRO A 15 -22.00 -19.48 1.62
CA PRO A 15 -21.01 -20.31 2.34
C PRO A 15 -19.61 -20.32 1.71
N ALA A 16 -19.53 -20.22 0.38
CA ALA A 16 -18.27 -20.12 -0.35
C ALA A 16 -17.52 -18.80 -0.05
N LEU A 17 -18.24 -17.68 0.08
CA LEU A 17 -17.64 -16.38 0.39
C LEU A 17 -17.13 -16.32 1.83
N THR A 18 -17.87 -16.89 2.78
CA THR A 18 -17.40 -17.02 4.18
C THR A 18 -16.11 -17.83 4.24
N ARG A 19 -16.05 -18.97 3.56
CA ARG A 19 -14.85 -19.80 3.52
C ARG A 19 -13.64 -19.07 2.93
N VAL A 20 -13.83 -18.26 1.88
CA VAL A 20 -12.74 -17.44 1.30
C VAL A 20 -12.23 -16.42 2.31
N HIS A 21 -13.12 -15.74 3.03
CA HIS A 21 -12.70 -14.78 4.06
C HIS A 21 -11.95 -15.45 5.22
N ASP A 22 -12.39 -16.63 5.66
CA ASP A 22 -11.70 -17.38 6.72
C ASP A 22 -10.27 -17.75 6.28
N GLN A 23 -10.12 -18.26 5.05
CA GLN A 23 -8.80 -18.60 4.51
C GLN A 23 -7.89 -17.37 4.34
N LEU A 24 -8.45 -16.24 3.91
CA LEU A 24 -7.73 -14.97 3.83
C LEU A 24 -7.30 -14.52 5.23
N ALA A 25 -8.20 -14.58 6.22
CA ALA A 25 -7.90 -14.22 7.61
C ALA A 25 -6.76 -15.08 8.19
N ASP A 26 -6.77 -16.40 7.96
CA ASP A 26 -5.69 -17.30 8.36
C ASP A 26 -4.36 -16.93 7.72
N LEU A 27 -4.37 -16.59 6.43
CA LEU A 27 -3.19 -16.11 5.72
C LEU A 27 -2.68 -14.79 6.31
N PHE A 28 -3.57 -13.87 6.68
CA PHE A 28 -3.18 -12.61 7.33
C PHE A 28 -2.55 -12.81 8.68
N ILE A 29 -3.11 -13.70 9.51
CA ILE A 29 -2.53 -14.04 10.81
C ILE A 29 -1.11 -14.58 10.63
N GLN A 30 -0.91 -15.47 9.64
CA GLN A 30 0.40 -16.00 9.32
C GLN A 30 1.37 -14.92 8.83
N LEU A 31 0.97 -14.06 7.89
CA LEU A 31 1.83 -12.98 7.38
C LEU A 31 2.18 -11.96 8.47
N ARG A 32 1.21 -11.60 9.32
CA ARG A 32 1.39 -10.65 10.43
C ARG A 32 2.33 -11.16 11.51
N SER A 33 2.47 -12.48 11.64
CA SER A 33 3.43 -13.11 12.55
C SER A 33 4.89 -12.98 12.08
N LEU A 34 5.11 -12.63 10.81
CA LEU A 34 6.44 -12.42 10.24
C LEU A 34 6.89 -10.98 10.47
N GLU A 35 7.75 -10.81 11.47
CA GLU A 35 8.30 -9.52 11.88
C GLU A 35 9.69 -9.28 11.30
N PHE A 36 9.94 -8.03 10.91
CA PHE A 36 11.17 -7.56 10.29
C PHE A 36 11.61 -6.26 10.95
N SER A 37 12.92 -6.05 11.04
CA SER A 37 13.51 -4.83 11.59
C SER A 37 13.49 -3.65 10.61
N GLU A 38 13.14 -3.90 9.34
CA GLU A 38 13.24 -2.93 8.26
C GLU A 38 12.13 -3.13 7.22
N ILE A 39 11.81 -2.06 6.49
CA ILE A 39 10.88 -2.09 5.36
C ILE A 39 11.68 -2.28 4.07
N GLY A 40 11.34 -3.32 3.33
CA GLY A 40 11.93 -3.60 2.03
C GLY A 40 11.33 -4.83 1.35
N ALA A 41 11.99 -5.30 0.31
CA ALA A 41 11.61 -6.52 -0.38
C ALA A 41 12.36 -7.73 0.18
N LEU A 42 11.61 -8.83 0.30
CA LEU A 42 12.15 -10.14 0.68
C LEU A 42 13.11 -10.62 -0.40
N GLY A 43 14.28 -11.08 0.03
CA GLY A 43 15.26 -11.73 -0.82
C GLY A 43 15.41 -13.21 -0.45
N MET A 44 15.73 -14.01 -1.46
CA MET A 44 15.99 -15.44 -1.28
C MET A 44 17.25 -15.67 -0.41
N PRO A 45 17.35 -16.84 0.25
CA PRO A 45 18.57 -17.27 0.92
C PRO A 45 19.79 -17.16 0.02
N THR A 46 20.89 -16.65 0.56
CA THR A 46 22.21 -16.61 -0.10
C THR A 46 23.22 -17.42 0.71
N PRO A 47 24.37 -17.81 0.15
CA PRO A 47 25.42 -18.50 0.91
C PRO A 47 25.85 -17.75 2.19
N GLU A 48 25.79 -16.42 2.17
CA GLU A 48 26.17 -15.54 3.29
C GLU A 48 25.03 -15.32 4.29
N SER A 49 23.78 -15.64 3.91
CA SER A 49 22.60 -15.44 4.75
C SER A 49 21.53 -16.47 4.36
N PRO A 50 21.48 -17.62 5.05
CA PRO A 50 20.68 -18.77 4.65
C PRO A 50 19.16 -18.63 4.88
N GLY A 51 18.69 -17.45 5.29
CA GLY A 51 17.28 -17.16 5.54
C GLY A 51 16.65 -16.22 4.50
N ILE A 52 15.31 -16.24 4.45
CA ILE A 52 14.53 -15.18 3.80
C ILE A 52 14.66 -13.93 4.67
N THR A 53 15.23 -12.87 4.11
CA THR A 53 15.48 -11.60 4.82
C THR A 53 15.17 -10.43 3.91
N ILE A 54 15.07 -9.23 4.49
CA ILE A 54 14.91 -8.00 3.71
C ILE A 54 16.27 -7.64 3.09
N ARG A 55 16.32 -7.49 1.76
CA ARG A 55 17.59 -7.26 1.04
C ARG A 55 17.55 -6.11 0.03
N HIS A 56 16.37 -5.76 -0.43
CA HIS A 56 16.21 -4.78 -1.50
C HIS A 56 15.16 -3.74 -1.12
N ARG A 57 15.10 -2.67 -1.91
CA ARG A 57 14.10 -1.63 -1.76
C ARG A 57 12.70 -2.25 -1.88
N PRO A 58 11.72 -1.73 -1.14
CA PRO A 58 10.33 -2.09 -1.42
C PRO A 58 9.98 -1.65 -2.85
N LEU A 59 9.17 -2.45 -3.54
CA LEU A 59 8.71 -2.19 -4.91
C LEU A 59 7.20 -1.95 -4.92
N PRO A 60 6.72 -0.79 -4.42
CA PRO A 60 5.31 -0.44 -4.60
C PRO A 60 5.01 -0.29 -6.09
N VAL A 61 3.78 -0.62 -6.50
CA VAL A 61 3.35 -0.58 -7.92
C VAL A 61 3.68 0.76 -8.58
N GLU A 62 3.57 1.85 -7.83
CA GLU A 62 3.86 3.20 -8.29
C GLU A 62 5.33 3.40 -8.70
N VAL A 63 6.30 2.70 -8.07
CA VAL A 63 7.71 2.73 -8.52
C VAL A 63 7.82 2.12 -9.91
N ALA A 64 7.19 0.96 -10.14
CA ALA A 64 7.23 0.29 -11.44
C ALA A 64 6.55 1.14 -12.53
N LEU A 65 5.38 1.73 -12.25
CA LEU A 65 4.67 2.61 -13.18
C LEU A 65 5.52 3.83 -13.56
N GLN A 66 6.16 4.47 -12.58
CA GLN A 66 7.01 5.62 -12.84
C GLN A 66 8.33 5.27 -13.54
N GLU A 67 8.87 4.06 -13.39
CA GLU A 67 10.01 3.60 -14.17
C GLU A 67 9.64 3.46 -15.66
N ILE A 68 8.46 2.91 -15.96
CA ILE A 68 7.92 2.77 -17.33
C ILE A 68 7.69 4.15 -17.96
N GLU A 69 7.18 5.11 -17.20
CA GLU A 69 6.97 6.49 -17.65
C GLU A 69 8.26 7.34 -17.65
N HIS A 70 9.41 6.75 -17.29
CA HIS A 70 10.71 7.43 -17.19
C HIS A 70 10.73 8.65 -16.23
N LEU A 71 9.97 8.58 -15.13
CA LEU A 71 9.87 9.69 -14.16
C LEU A 71 10.98 9.69 -13.10
N ASN A 72 11.91 8.73 -13.15
CA ASN A 72 13.05 8.59 -12.24
C ASN A 72 12.65 8.42 -10.75
N PRO A 73 11.89 7.37 -10.40
CA PRO A 73 11.46 7.11 -9.02
C PRO A 73 12.60 6.62 -8.11
N THR A 74 13.74 6.20 -8.67
CA THR A 74 14.90 5.68 -7.94
C THR A 74 15.56 6.72 -7.04
N VAL A 75 15.30 8.02 -7.26
CA VAL A 75 15.71 9.11 -6.37
C VAL A 75 15.07 8.98 -4.98
N PHE A 76 13.86 8.41 -4.89
CA PHE A 76 13.12 8.20 -3.63
C PHE A 76 13.17 6.75 -3.16
N PHE A 77 13.35 5.81 -4.08
CA PHE A 77 13.54 4.38 -3.82
C PHE A 77 14.86 3.89 -4.43
N PRO A 78 16.02 4.23 -3.82
CA PRO A 78 17.31 3.86 -4.36
C PRO A 78 17.48 2.34 -4.42
N GLU A 79 18.15 1.85 -5.45
CA GLU A 79 18.47 0.43 -5.57
C GLU A 79 19.29 -0.06 -4.37
N LYS A 80 19.08 -1.33 -3.98
CA LYS A 80 19.85 -1.99 -2.91
C LYS A 80 19.80 -1.28 -1.55
N THR A 81 18.75 -0.49 -1.29
CA THR A 81 18.52 0.16 0.00
C THR A 81 17.26 -0.38 0.68
N THR A 82 17.12 -0.11 1.97
CA THR A 82 15.94 -0.44 2.79
C THR A 82 15.58 0.77 3.64
N PHE A 83 14.37 0.79 4.22
CA PHE A 83 13.97 1.84 5.15
C PHE A 83 13.99 1.30 6.59
N LYS A 84 14.58 2.06 7.51
CA LYS A 84 14.67 1.70 8.93
C LYS A 84 13.48 2.21 9.76
N THR A 85 12.75 3.18 9.21
CA THR A 85 11.62 3.82 9.89
C THR A 85 10.40 3.86 8.99
N GLY A 86 9.21 3.82 9.59
CA GLY A 86 7.94 4.05 8.89
C GLY A 86 7.87 5.47 8.33
N HIS A 87 8.42 6.44 9.06
CA HIS A 87 8.50 7.83 8.68
C HIS A 87 9.24 8.02 7.35
N ASP A 88 10.43 7.44 7.21
CA ASP A 88 11.23 7.55 5.98
C ASP A 88 10.53 6.89 4.80
N TYR A 89 9.90 5.73 5.02
CA TYR A 89 9.17 5.02 3.99
C TYR A 89 7.93 5.78 3.51
N ILE A 90 7.10 6.29 4.43
CA ILE A 90 5.90 7.07 4.07
C ILE A 90 6.31 8.39 3.39
N ASN A 91 7.38 9.05 3.85
CA ASN A 91 7.91 10.22 3.17
C ASN A 91 8.39 9.90 1.75
N ALA A 92 9.00 8.73 1.52
CA ALA A 92 9.40 8.30 0.18
C ALA A 92 8.18 8.06 -0.73
N LEU A 93 7.13 7.40 -0.21
CA LEU A 93 5.86 7.24 -0.92
C LEU A 93 5.22 8.59 -1.26
N MET A 94 5.25 9.53 -0.32
CA MET A 94 4.77 10.88 -0.56
C MET A 94 5.59 11.56 -1.66
N LYS A 95 6.93 11.53 -1.60
CA LYS A 95 7.75 12.11 -2.69
C LYS A 95 7.48 11.45 -4.04
N LEU A 96 7.20 10.15 -4.05
CA LEU A 96 6.84 9.39 -5.24
C LEU A 96 5.54 9.88 -5.87
N GLY A 97 4.46 10.01 -5.09
CA GLY A 97 3.21 10.60 -5.62
C GLY A 97 3.43 11.99 -6.22
N ARG A 98 4.35 12.77 -5.63
CA ARG A 98 4.58 14.17 -6.03
C ARG A 98 5.32 14.19 -7.35
N ASN A 99 6.27 13.28 -7.49
CA ASN A 99 6.99 13.06 -8.72
C ASN A 99 6.06 12.79 -9.90
N ARG A 100 5.04 11.93 -9.72
CA ARG A 100 4.01 11.68 -10.75
C ARG A 100 3.23 12.94 -11.08
N LEU A 101 2.70 13.64 -10.06
CA LEU A 101 1.91 14.84 -10.29
C LEU A 101 2.64 15.91 -11.13
N PHE A 102 3.93 16.13 -10.85
CA PHE A 102 4.70 17.19 -11.49
C PHE A 102 5.37 16.79 -12.81
N LYS A 103 5.65 15.50 -13.04
CA LYS A 103 6.40 15.05 -14.22
C LYS A 103 5.56 14.33 -15.27
N THR A 104 4.40 13.77 -14.90
CA THR A 104 3.53 13.12 -15.88
C THR A 104 2.94 14.18 -16.81
N LYS A 105 2.99 13.90 -18.12
CA LYS A 105 2.49 14.83 -19.16
C LYS A 105 0.97 14.92 -19.20
N ASN A 106 0.27 13.83 -18.89
CA ASN A 106 -1.18 13.75 -18.85
C ASN A 106 -1.59 12.92 -17.63
N LEU A 107 -2.24 13.56 -16.65
CA LEU A 107 -2.72 12.89 -15.44
C LEU A 107 -3.94 11.99 -15.68
N GLY A 108 -4.41 11.88 -16.93
CA GLY A 108 -5.62 11.15 -17.28
C GLY A 108 -6.88 11.88 -16.81
N VAL A 109 -6.85 13.21 -16.82
CA VAL A 109 -7.95 14.05 -16.35
C VAL A 109 -8.58 14.77 -17.53
N ASP A 110 -9.90 14.62 -17.67
CA ASP A 110 -10.64 14.98 -18.89
C ASP A 110 -11.02 16.46 -18.98
N SER A 111 -10.80 17.24 -17.90
CA SER A 111 -11.13 18.66 -17.83
C SER A 111 -10.14 19.46 -17.01
N ARG A 112 -10.12 20.77 -17.23
CA ARG A 112 -9.29 21.71 -16.46
C ARG A 112 -9.76 21.80 -15.01
N GLU A 113 -11.06 21.74 -14.78
CA GLU A 113 -11.68 21.80 -13.47
C GLU A 113 -11.25 20.60 -12.63
N ALA A 114 -11.38 19.39 -13.16
CA ALA A 114 -10.91 18.17 -12.48
C ALA A 114 -9.39 18.18 -12.27
N ALA A 115 -8.61 18.71 -13.21
CA ALA A 115 -7.16 18.84 -13.02
C ALA A 115 -6.83 19.83 -11.89
N SER A 116 -7.58 20.93 -11.79
CA SER A 116 -7.43 21.92 -10.72
C SER A 116 -7.81 21.33 -9.36
N GLU A 117 -8.86 20.52 -9.28
CA GLU A 117 -9.27 19.84 -8.06
C GLU A 117 -8.21 18.84 -7.59
N VAL A 118 -7.68 18.02 -8.49
CA VAL A 118 -6.60 17.07 -8.18
C VAL A 118 -5.37 17.81 -7.67
N VAL A 119 -4.92 18.86 -8.37
CA VAL A 119 -3.76 19.66 -7.95
C VAL A 119 -3.99 20.33 -6.61
N TYR A 120 -5.19 20.89 -6.38
CA TYR A 120 -5.54 21.52 -5.11
C TYR A 120 -5.58 20.52 -3.96
N ALA A 121 -6.33 19.43 -4.10
CA ALA A 121 -6.43 18.38 -3.07
C ALA A 121 -5.05 17.81 -2.73
N TYR A 122 -4.22 17.61 -3.74
CA TYR A 122 -2.85 17.16 -3.56
C TYR A 122 -2.00 18.20 -2.82
N HIS A 123 -2.09 19.48 -3.21
CA HIS A 123 -1.39 20.55 -2.51
C HIS A 123 -1.78 20.62 -1.04
N GLU A 124 -3.08 20.60 -0.72
CA GLU A 124 -3.58 20.61 0.66
C GLU A 124 -3.11 19.40 1.46
N PHE A 125 -3.13 18.20 0.84
CA PHE A 125 -2.61 17.01 1.49
C PHE A 125 -1.12 17.15 1.79
N TYR A 126 -0.29 17.60 0.85
CA TYR A 126 1.15 17.70 1.09
C TYR A 126 1.55 18.83 2.03
N ALA A 127 0.87 19.97 1.92
CA ALA A 127 1.20 21.16 2.70
C ALA A 127 0.78 21.01 4.17
N ASP A 128 -0.33 20.32 4.45
CA ASP A 128 -0.91 20.29 5.79
C ASP A 128 -1.17 18.87 6.33
N GLN A 129 -1.99 18.07 5.63
CA GLN A 129 -2.50 16.82 6.21
C GLN A 129 -1.44 15.70 6.29
N GLY A 130 -0.62 15.55 5.26
CA GLY A 130 0.42 14.53 5.13
C GLY A 130 1.45 14.60 6.26
N PRO A 131 2.09 15.75 6.52
CA PRO A 131 3.02 15.89 7.64
C PRO A 131 2.39 15.60 9.00
N ARG A 132 1.13 16.02 9.23
CA ARG A 132 0.40 15.72 10.47
C ARG A 132 0.11 14.23 10.61
N TRP A 133 -0.30 13.60 9.51
CA TRP A 133 -0.61 12.18 9.45
C TRP A 133 0.62 11.32 9.70
N VAL A 134 1.75 11.61 9.06
CA VAL A 134 3.05 10.96 9.33
C VAL A 134 3.45 11.12 10.79
N ARG A 135 3.36 12.33 11.36
CA ARG A 135 3.69 12.55 12.77
C ARG A 135 2.84 11.69 13.72
N LYS A 136 1.55 11.53 13.41
CA LYS A 136 0.62 10.74 14.23
C LYS A 136 0.86 9.23 14.08
N LEU A 137 1.09 8.75 12.86
CA LEU A 137 1.32 7.33 12.58
C LEU A 137 2.73 6.86 12.88
N CYS A 138 3.69 7.76 12.96
CA CYS A 138 5.09 7.46 13.23
C CYS A 138 5.52 8.10 14.56
N SER A 139 4.72 7.91 15.62
CA SER A 139 5.21 8.20 16.97
C SER A 139 6.45 7.36 17.26
N ILE A 140 7.36 7.85 18.10
CA ILE A 140 8.68 7.23 18.36
C ILE A 140 8.59 5.72 18.64
N ASP A 141 7.55 5.27 19.35
CA ASP A 141 7.40 3.89 19.77
C ASP A 141 7.00 2.91 18.64
N ILE A 142 6.40 3.39 17.55
CA ILE A 142 5.94 2.56 16.43
C ILE A 142 6.73 2.79 15.14
N ASP A 143 7.49 3.88 15.08
CA ASP A 143 8.22 4.29 13.88
C ASP A 143 9.34 3.31 13.51
N LYS A 144 9.89 2.57 14.48
CA LYS A 144 11.01 1.64 14.29
C LYS A 144 10.58 0.17 14.20
N GLY A 145 9.29 -0.09 14.05
CA GLY A 145 8.74 -1.43 13.94
C GLY A 145 8.27 -2.04 15.28
N PRO A 146 8.08 -3.36 15.34
CA PRO A 146 8.39 -4.34 14.30
C PRO A 146 7.55 -4.10 13.02
N PHE A 147 8.21 -4.15 11.86
CA PHE A 147 7.53 -4.13 10.57
C PHE A 147 7.07 -5.53 10.22
N VAL A 148 5.97 -5.65 9.48
CA VAL A 148 5.33 -6.94 9.24
C VAL A 148 5.10 -7.16 7.76
N LEU A 149 5.09 -8.42 7.34
CA LEU A 149 4.67 -8.77 5.99
C LEU A 149 3.15 -8.61 5.89
N MET A 150 2.70 -7.89 4.88
CA MET A 150 1.29 -7.66 4.62
C MET A 150 1.02 -7.79 3.12
N HIS A 151 -0.14 -8.34 2.78
CA HIS A 151 -0.63 -8.29 1.40
C HIS A 151 -1.03 -6.84 1.07
N GLY A 152 -0.41 -6.24 0.06
CA GLY A 152 -0.56 -4.82 -0.26
C GLY A 152 -1.88 -4.44 -0.96
N ASP A 153 -2.66 -5.42 -1.41
CA ASP A 153 -3.92 -5.20 -2.14
C ASP A 153 -5.07 -5.97 -1.48
N MET A 154 -5.63 -5.38 -0.42
CA MET A 154 -6.81 -5.92 0.27
C MET A 154 -8.07 -5.07 0.03
N ALA A 155 -7.95 -3.96 -0.69
CA ALA A 155 -9.04 -2.98 -0.81
C ALA A 155 -10.17 -3.43 -1.74
N LEU A 156 -10.14 -4.65 -2.29
CA LEU A 156 -11.03 -5.09 -3.38
C LEU A 156 -11.79 -6.39 -3.11
N HIS A 157 -11.97 -6.77 -1.85
CA HIS A 157 -12.97 -7.78 -1.49
C HIS A 157 -14.04 -7.13 -0.63
N ASP A 158 -15.06 -6.57 -1.31
CA ASP A 158 -16.23 -5.92 -0.73
C ASP A 158 -16.77 -6.71 0.49
N VAL A 159 -16.47 -6.20 1.68
CA VAL A 159 -17.48 -6.21 2.74
C VAL A 159 -18.34 -4.98 2.43
N PRO A 160 -19.61 -5.13 2.02
CA PRO A 160 -20.50 -4.00 1.89
C PRO A 160 -20.44 -3.20 3.19
N LEU A 161 -20.20 -1.89 3.09
CA LEU A 161 -20.17 -0.92 4.21
C LEU A 161 -21.49 -0.86 5.02
N GLN A 162 -22.41 -1.79 4.82
CA GLN A 162 -23.72 -1.87 5.45
C GLN A 162 -23.73 -2.78 6.70
N ASP A 163 -22.69 -3.57 6.94
CA ASP A 163 -22.66 -4.59 8.02
C ASP A 163 -21.80 -4.22 9.25
N LEU A 164 -21.32 -2.98 9.37
CA LEU A 164 -20.66 -2.54 10.61
C LEU A 164 -21.71 -2.09 11.63
N PRO A 165 -21.71 -2.63 12.87
CA PRO A 165 -22.59 -2.13 13.91
C PRO A 165 -22.26 -0.66 14.22
N PRO A 166 -23.27 0.19 14.48
CA PRO A 166 -23.03 1.55 14.91
C PRO A 166 -22.29 1.54 16.27
N LEU A 167 -21.33 2.46 16.41
CA LEU A 167 -20.64 2.76 17.67
C LEU A 167 -21.62 3.20 18.77
#